data_AF-A0A2D4LV21-F1
#
_entry.id   AF-A0A2D4LV21-F1
#
_cell.length_a   1.000
_cell.length_b   1.000
_cell.length_c   1.000
_cell.angle_alpha   90.00
_cell.angle_beta   90.00
_cell.angle_gamma   90.00
#
_symmetry.space_group_name_H-M   'P 1'
#
loop_
_entity.id
_entity.type
_entity.pdbx_description
1 polymer ?
#
loop_
_entity_poly.entity_id
_entity_poly.type
_entity_poly.pdbx_seq_one_letter_code
_entity_poly.pdbx_strand_id
1 'polypeptide(L)'
;VDLWACGVIFFTLLAGSPPFWHRKQMLMLRMIMEGQYHFGSPEWDDRSDTVKDLICRLLKVDPVERLSAVDALQHPFFQRYGKEPRYFSPFHKFRVIVWTVRASIRIHSSYRRVRPVTKELLLFDPYALKGVRKLIDACAFRIYGHWVKKGEQQNRAALFE
;
A
#
# COMPACT_ATOMS: atom_id res chain seq x y z
N VAL A 1 2.55 10.66 -23.12
CA VAL A 1 2.26 11.12 -21.73
C VAL A 1 2.78 10.11 -20.71
N ASP A 2 2.58 8.81 -20.92
CA ASP A 2 2.91 7.76 -19.94
C ASP A 2 4.38 7.72 -19.52
N LEU A 3 5.31 7.88 -20.46
CA LEU A 3 6.75 7.85 -20.15
C LEU A 3 7.19 8.99 -19.22
N TRP A 4 6.51 10.14 -19.28
CA TRP A 4 6.75 11.22 -18.32
C TRP A 4 6.28 10.81 -16.92
N ALA A 5 5.08 10.25 -16.81
CA ALA A 5 4.57 9.74 -15.54
C ALA A 5 5.46 8.62 -14.98
N CYS A 6 5.94 7.71 -15.83
CA CYS A 6 6.94 6.71 -15.45
C CYS A 6 8.21 7.35 -14.91
N GLY A 7 8.74 8.40 -15.56
CA GLY A 7 9.91 9.14 -15.07
C GLY A 7 9.68 9.76 -13.69
N VAL A 8 8.51 10.38 -13.47
CA VAL A 8 8.13 10.96 -12.17
C VAL A 8 8.07 9.88 -11.09
N ILE A 9 7.36 8.79 -11.36
CA ILE A 9 7.25 7.65 -10.42
C ILE A 9 8.63 7.08 -10.14
N PHE A 10 9.45 6.89 -11.17
CA PHE A 10 10.78 6.30 -11.04
C PHE A 10 11.70 7.17 -10.19
N PHE A 11 11.70 8.49 -10.38
CA PHE A 11 12.40 9.43 -9.51
C PHE A 11 11.92 9.31 -8.05
N THR A 12 10.59 9.31 -7.83
CA THR A 12 10.01 9.21 -6.48
C THR A 12 10.38 7.92 -5.76
N LEU A 13 10.41 6.78 -6.48
CA LEU A 13 10.81 5.50 -5.90
C LEU A 13 12.26 5.49 -5.41
N LEU A 14 13.14 6.28 -6.03
CA LEU A 14 14.57 6.30 -5.73
C LEU A 14 14.95 7.37 -4.69
N ALA A 15 14.35 8.55 -4.78
CA ALA A 15 14.62 9.68 -3.89
C ALA A 15 13.68 9.74 -2.67
N GLY A 16 12.53 9.06 -2.72
CA GLY A 16 11.50 9.14 -1.67
C GLY A 16 10.65 10.43 -1.73
N SER A 17 10.91 11.32 -2.69
CA SER A 17 10.18 12.57 -2.90
C SER A 17 9.92 12.82 -4.39
N PRO A 18 8.86 13.55 -4.76
CA PRO A 18 8.57 13.85 -6.16
C PRO A 18 9.56 14.87 -6.74
N PRO A 19 9.94 14.74 -8.03
CA PRO A 19 10.90 15.65 -8.68
C PRO A 19 10.39 17.09 -8.77
N PHE A 20 9.06 17.26 -8.88
CA PHE A 20 8.41 18.56 -8.92
C PHE A 20 7.59 18.74 -7.65
N TRP A 21 8.15 19.47 -6.68
CA TRP A 21 7.46 19.80 -5.45
C TRP A 21 7.59 21.29 -5.17
N HIS A 22 6.47 21.93 -4.85
CA HIS A 22 6.47 23.27 -4.26
C HIS A 22 5.21 23.49 -3.41
N ARG A 23 5.32 24.23 -2.29
CA ARG A 23 4.18 24.55 -1.41
C ARG A 23 3.07 25.30 -2.13
N LYS A 24 3.46 26.23 -3.02
CA LYS A 24 2.57 26.96 -3.91
C LYS A 24 2.36 26.19 -5.21
N GLN A 25 1.12 25.81 -5.50
CA GLN A 25 0.74 25.04 -6.69
C GLN A 25 1.18 25.68 -8.01
N MET A 26 1.09 27.01 -8.13
CA MET A 26 1.52 27.71 -9.35
C MET A 26 3.02 27.54 -9.66
N LEU A 27 3.86 27.50 -8.63
CA LEU A 27 5.30 27.28 -8.82
C LEU A 27 5.60 25.83 -9.15
N MET A 28 4.86 24.88 -8.57
CA MET A 28 4.97 23.46 -8.93
C MET A 28 4.60 23.23 -10.41
N LEU A 29 3.50 23.82 -10.88
CA LEU A 29 3.09 23.75 -12.29
C LEU A 29 4.14 24.38 -13.20
N ARG A 30 4.71 25.52 -12.81
CA ARG A 30 5.80 26.15 -13.54
C ARG A 30 7.03 25.24 -13.66
N MET A 31 7.44 24.60 -12.56
CA MET A 31 8.54 23.63 -12.58
C MET A 31 8.27 22.46 -13.53
N ILE A 32 7.02 21.96 -13.57
CA ILE A 32 6.61 20.89 -14.51
C ILE A 32 6.71 21.37 -15.96
N MET A 33 6.21 22.58 -16.24
CA MET A 33 6.24 23.17 -17.59
C MET A 33 7.66 23.46 -18.07
N GLU A 34 8.54 23.87 -17.16
CA GLU A 34 9.95 24.16 -17.46
C GLU A 34 10.83 22.90 -17.39
N GLY A 35 10.30 21.76 -16.90
CA GLY A 35 11.08 20.53 -16.69
C GLY A 35 12.19 20.69 -15.64
N GLN A 36 12.01 21.58 -14.67
CA GLN A 36 13.01 21.94 -13.67
C GLN A 36 12.97 21.00 -12.46
N TYR A 37 13.97 20.13 -12.35
CA TYR A 37 14.21 19.26 -11.20
C TYR A 37 15.71 19.05 -11.04
N HIS A 38 16.14 18.62 -9.85
CA HIS A 38 17.57 18.49 -9.53
C HIS A 38 17.84 17.16 -8.82
N PHE A 39 19.00 16.58 -9.08
CA PHE A 39 19.53 15.45 -8.34
C PHE A 39 20.32 15.98 -7.13
N GLY A 40 19.62 16.24 -6.03
CA GLY A 40 20.23 16.77 -4.81
C GLY A 40 20.95 15.70 -3.99
N SER A 41 21.95 16.13 -3.22
CA SER A 41 22.57 15.32 -2.17
C SER A 41 21.70 15.36 -0.90
N PRO A 42 21.67 14.29 -0.08
CA PRO A 42 22.49 13.07 -0.19
C PRO A 42 21.85 11.93 -1.02
N GLU A 43 20.58 12.03 -1.43
CA GLU A 43 19.81 10.89 -1.97
C GLU A 43 20.35 10.36 -3.29
N TRP A 44 21.04 11.22 -4.05
CA TRP A 44 21.55 10.93 -5.39
C TRP A 44 23.06 10.72 -5.47
N ASP A 45 23.79 10.83 -4.36
CA ASP A 45 25.25 10.70 -4.34
C ASP A 45 25.68 9.26 -4.68
N ASP A 46 25.01 8.27 -4.08
CA ASP A 46 25.32 6.85 -4.28
C ASP A 46 24.59 6.22 -5.49
N ARG A 47 23.82 7.02 -6.25
CA ARG A 47 23.00 6.52 -7.36
C ARG A 47 23.78 6.59 -8.67
N SER A 48 23.81 5.48 -9.40
CA SER A 48 24.53 5.38 -10.67
C SER A 48 24.07 6.42 -11.70
N ASP A 49 25.02 6.93 -12.49
CA ASP A 49 24.71 7.89 -13.57
C ASP A 49 23.77 7.32 -14.62
N THR A 50 23.79 6.00 -14.83
CA THR A 50 22.85 5.33 -15.75
C THR A 50 21.38 5.49 -15.35
N VAL A 51 21.10 5.65 -14.05
CA VAL A 51 19.74 5.92 -13.56
C VAL A 51 19.36 7.38 -13.81
N LYS A 52 20.29 8.30 -13.51
CA LYS A 52 20.10 9.74 -13.72
C LYS A 52 19.85 10.04 -15.20
N ASP A 53 20.63 9.43 -16.10
CA ASP A 53 20.45 9.55 -17.56
C ASP A 53 19.07 9.06 -18.03
N LEU A 54 18.61 7.89 -17.53
CA LEU A 54 17.29 7.38 -17.87
C LEU A 54 16.18 8.36 -17.45
N ILE A 55 16.25 8.90 -16.24
CA ILE A 55 15.29 9.89 -15.74
C ILE A 55 15.32 11.15 -16.62
N CYS A 56 16.51 11.65 -16.97
CA CYS A 56 16.68 12.79 -17.87
C CYS A 56 15.96 12.61 -19.21
N ARG A 57 16.07 11.42 -19.80
CA ARG A 57 15.44 11.11 -21.10
C ARG A 57 13.93 10.87 -21.01
N LEU A 58 13.43 10.42 -19.85
CA LEU A 58 11.99 10.25 -19.59
C LEU A 58 11.29 11.57 -19.26
N LEU A 59 11.98 12.48 -18.56
CA LEU A 59 11.49 13.80 -18.15
C LEU A 59 11.87 14.91 -19.14
N LYS A 60 11.89 14.60 -20.44
CA LYS A 60 11.98 15.61 -21.51
C LYS A 60 10.62 16.27 -21.72
N VAL A 61 10.59 17.60 -21.65
CA VAL A 61 9.37 18.41 -21.82
C VAL A 61 8.80 18.20 -23.23
N ASP A 62 9.65 18.31 -24.25
CA ASP A 62 9.30 17.98 -25.62
C ASP A 62 8.99 16.47 -25.75
N PRO A 63 7.76 16.08 -26.14
CA PRO A 63 7.40 14.68 -26.37
C PRO A 63 8.20 14.00 -27.48
N VAL A 64 8.73 14.75 -28.46
CA VAL A 64 9.49 14.20 -29.60
C VAL A 64 10.89 13.78 -29.17
N GLU A 65 11.53 14.56 -28.29
CA GLU A 65 12.83 14.22 -27.70
C GLU A 65 12.72 13.16 -26.60
N ARG A 66 11.50 12.87 -26.13
CA ARG A 66 11.27 11.94 -25.03
C ARG A 66 11.49 10.51 -25.49
N LEU A 67 12.19 9.75 -24.66
CA LEU A 67 12.46 8.34 -24.92
C LEU A 67 11.17 7.54 -25.13
N SER A 68 11.15 6.64 -26.11
CA SER A 68 10.04 5.70 -26.29
C SER A 68 10.11 4.56 -25.27
N ALA A 69 9.02 3.82 -25.07
CA ALA A 69 9.02 2.68 -24.15
C ALA A 69 10.00 1.58 -24.58
N VAL A 70 10.13 1.36 -25.88
CA VAL A 70 11.02 0.34 -26.45
C VAL A 70 12.48 0.74 -26.23
N ASP A 71 12.82 2.00 -26.50
CA ASP A 71 14.18 2.51 -26.31
C ASP A 71 14.54 2.60 -24.82
N ALA A 72 13.57 2.95 -23.97
CA ALA A 72 13.74 2.97 -22.52
C ALA A 72 14.10 1.59 -21.97
N LEU A 73 13.47 0.51 -22.44
CA LEU A 73 13.80 -0.86 -22.04
C LEU A 73 15.18 -1.31 -22.52
N GLN A 74 15.67 -0.72 -23.61
CA GLN A 74 17.02 -0.96 -24.12
C GLN A 74 18.07 -0.08 -23.42
N HIS A 75 17.69 0.80 -22.50
CA HIS A 75 18.63 1.68 -21.82
C HIS A 75 19.67 0.89 -21.00
N PRO A 76 20.95 1.34 -20.92
CA PRO A 76 22.01 0.67 -20.14
C PRO A 76 21.64 0.37 -18.69
N PHE A 77 20.74 1.18 -18.11
CA PHE A 77 20.14 0.90 -16.81
C PHE A 77 19.55 -0.51 -16.73
N PHE A 78 18.64 -0.88 -17.64
CA PHE A 78 18.02 -2.21 -17.65
C PHE A 78 18.95 -3.31 -18.15
N GLN A 79 19.93 -2.98 -19.00
CA GLN A 79 20.92 -3.95 -19.48
C GLN A 79 21.88 -4.41 -18.37
N ARG A 80 22.26 -3.51 -17.45
CA ARG A 80 23.13 -3.83 -16.30
C ARG A 80 22.46 -4.77 -15.31
N TYR A 81 21.14 -4.68 -15.15
CA TYR A 81 20.35 -5.65 -14.37
C TYR A 81 19.85 -6.79 -15.26
N GLY A 82 20.69 -7.23 -16.21
CA GLY A 82 20.44 -8.40 -17.03
C GLY A 82 20.01 -9.56 -16.15
N LYS A 83 19.03 -10.33 -16.64
CA LYS A 83 18.38 -11.47 -15.97
C LYS A 83 19.40 -12.27 -15.15
N GLU A 84 19.58 -11.91 -13.88
CA GLU A 84 20.08 -12.87 -12.89
C GLU A 84 19.14 -14.06 -13.07
N PRO A 85 19.64 -15.24 -13.47
CA PRO A 85 18.77 -16.40 -13.60
C PRO A 85 18.08 -16.51 -12.26
N ARG A 86 16.74 -16.41 -12.23
CA ARG A 86 15.99 -16.59 -10.99
C ARG A 86 16.36 -17.99 -10.52
N TYR A 87 17.34 -18.08 -9.62
CA TYR A 87 17.81 -19.37 -9.14
C TYR A 87 16.59 -20.05 -8.54
N PHE A 88 16.20 -21.17 -9.15
CA PHE A 88 15.16 -22.00 -8.59
C PHE A 88 15.69 -22.46 -7.24
N SER A 89 15.26 -21.80 -6.17
CA SER A 89 15.56 -22.22 -4.82
C SER A 89 14.45 -23.17 -4.39
N PRO A 90 14.71 -24.50 -4.33
CA PRO A 90 13.69 -25.47 -3.96
C PRO A 90 13.13 -25.17 -2.57
N PHE A 91 13.99 -24.69 -1.66
CA PHE A 91 13.60 -24.29 -0.30
C PHE A 91 12.64 -23.11 -0.27
N HIS A 92 12.86 -22.06 -1.07
CA HIS A 92 11.93 -20.92 -1.11
C HIS A 92 10.57 -21.34 -1.67
N LYS A 93 10.55 -22.14 -2.75
CA LYS A 93 9.29 -22.63 -3.31
C LYS A 93 8.56 -23.55 -2.34
N PHE A 94 9.27 -24.49 -1.73
CA PHE A 94 8.70 -25.39 -0.72
C PHE A 94 8.12 -24.61 0.46
N ARG A 95 8.84 -23.61 0.98
CA ARG A 95 8.32 -22.73 2.04
C ARG A 95 7.02 -22.06 1.59
N VAL A 96 7.00 -21.39 0.44
CA VAL A 96 5.79 -20.70 -0.07
C VAL A 96 4.62 -21.68 -0.23
N ILE A 97 4.87 -22.90 -0.71
CA ILE A 97 3.85 -23.96 -0.80
C ILE A 97 3.33 -24.32 0.60
N VAL A 98 4.21 -24.53 1.59
CA VAL A 98 3.79 -24.82 2.97
C VAL A 98 2.96 -23.66 3.56
N TRP A 99 3.37 -22.41 3.37
CA TRP A 99 2.64 -21.24 3.84
C TRP A 99 1.25 -21.14 3.19
N THR A 100 1.16 -21.30 1.88
CA THR A 100 -0.11 -21.25 1.14
C THR A 100 -1.05 -22.38 1.52
N VAL A 101 -0.55 -23.61 1.70
CA VAL A 101 -1.32 -24.75 2.18
C VAL A 101 -1.83 -24.50 3.61
N ARG A 102 -0.97 -24.06 4.54
CA ARG A 102 -1.39 -23.75 5.92
C ARG A 102 -2.42 -22.62 5.97
N ALA A 103 -2.25 -21.58 5.17
CA ALA A 103 -3.22 -20.49 5.06
C ALA A 103 -4.56 -21.00 4.54
N SER A 104 -4.55 -21.83 3.49
CA SER A 104 -5.75 -22.43 2.91
C SER A 104 -6.49 -23.31 3.91
N ILE A 105 -5.77 -24.16 4.66
CA ILE A 105 -6.34 -25.00 5.72
C ILE A 105 -6.92 -24.15 6.85
N ARG A 106 -6.23 -23.08 7.28
CA ARG A 106 -6.76 -22.17 8.30
C ARG A 106 -8.02 -21.45 7.82
N ILE A 107 -8.05 -20.96 6.59
CA ILE A 107 -9.22 -20.29 6.01
C ILE A 107 -10.38 -21.27 5.89
N HIS A 108 -10.13 -22.49 5.38
CA HIS A 108 -11.15 -23.52 5.24
C HIS A 108 -11.71 -23.98 6.60
N SER A 109 -10.83 -24.24 7.57
CA SER A 109 -11.26 -24.62 8.92
C SER A 109 -11.97 -23.48 9.65
N SER A 110 -11.54 -22.24 9.46
CA SER A 110 -12.25 -21.05 9.97
C SER A 110 -13.64 -20.95 9.34
N TYR A 111 -13.75 -21.07 8.02
CA TYR A 111 -15.02 -21.02 7.30
C TYR A 111 -15.99 -22.13 7.73
N ARG A 112 -15.49 -23.36 7.95
CA ARG A 112 -16.29 -24.50 8.43
C ARG A 112 -16.67 -24.41 9.92
N ARG A 113 -15.85 -23.77 10.75
CA ARG A 113 -16.11 -23.60 12.19
C ARG A 113 -17.03 -22.42 12.50
N VAL A 114 -17.01 -21.39 11.67
CA VAL A 114 -17.93 -20.26 11.81
C VAL A 114 -19.32 -20.75 11.42
N ARG A 115 -20.20 -20.89 12.43
CA ARG A 115 -21.62 -21.13 12.18
C ARG A 115 -22.16 -19.96 11.36
N PRO A 116 -22.80 -20.17 10.20
CA PRO A 116 -23.40 -19.08 9.45
C PRO A 116 -24.46 -18.40 10.32
N VAL A 117 -24.40 -17.08 10.41
CA VAL A 117 -25.39 -16.28 11.15
C VAL A 117 -26.66 -16.24 10.31
N THR A 118 -27.59 -17.16 10.58
CA THR A 118 -28.91 -17.19 9.92
C THR A 118 -29.84 -16.16 10.56
N LYS A 119 -30.73 -15.55 9.75
CA LYS A 119 -31.71 -14.55 10.23
C LYS A 119 -32.61 -15.09 11.34
N GLU A 120 -33.00 -16.35 11.26
CA GLU A 120 -33.82 -17.04 12.27
C GLU A 120 -33.14 -17.08 13.65
N LEU A 121 -31.83 -17.33 13.66
CA LEU A 121 -31.03 -17.43 14.89
C LEU A 121 -30.86 -16.06 15.56
N LEU A 122 -30.78 -14.99 14.76
CA LEU A 122 -30.77 -13.61 15.26
C LEU A 122 -32.10 -13.18 15.89
N LEU A 123 -33.22 -13.70 15.39
CA LEU A 123 -34.55 -13.36 15.89
C LEU A 123 -34.91 -14.11 17.18
N PHE A 124 -34.46 -15.37 17.29
CA PHE A 124 -34.76 -16.21 18.45
C PHE A 124 -33.85 -15.90 19.66
N ASP A 125 -32.53 -15.77 19.44
CA ASP A 125 -31.56 -15.45 20.52
C ASP A 125 -30.38 -14.64 19.97
N PRO A 126 -30.52 -13.30 19.86
CA PRO A 126 -29.45 -12.43 19.35
C PRO A 126 -28.23 -12.39 20.27
N TYR A 127 -28.40 -12.69 21.57
CA TYR A 127 -27.32 -12.65 22.55
C TYR A 127 -26.46 -13.93 22.54
N ALA A 128 -26.94 -15.06 22.01
CA ALA A 128 -26.13 -16.28 21.85
C ALA A 128 -24.87 -16.06 21.00
N LEU A 129 -24.94 -15.18 20.00
CA LEU A 129 -23.85 -14.91 19.08
C LEU A 129 -22.92 -13.83 19.65
N LYS A 130 -21.70 -14.20 20.05
CA LYS A 130 -20.70 -13.28 20.63
C LYS A 130 -20.45 -12.01 19.79
N GLY A 131 -20.47 -12.13 18.46
CA GLY A 131 -20.30 -10.98 17.56
C GLY A 131 -21.48 -10.00 17.59
N VAL A 132 -22.70 -10.55 17.60
CA VAL A 132 -23.96 -9.78 17.64
C VAL A 132 -24.14 -9.13 19.00
N ARG A 133 -23.92 -9.89 20.08
CA ARG A 133 -23.89 -9.39 21.46
C ARG A 133 -23.00 -8.16 21.59
N LYS A 134 -21.73 -8.26 21.15
CA LYS A 134 -20.79 -7.13 21.20
C LYS A 134 -21.28 -5.90 20.44
N LEU A 135 -21.97 -6.10 19.32
CA LEU A 135 -22.51 -5.00 18.52
C LEU A 135 -23.69 -4.34 19.23
N ILE A 136 -24.61 -5.13 19.78
CA ILE A 136 -25.74 -4.66 20.59
C ILE A 136 -25.22 -3.88 21.81
N ASP A 137 -24.26 -4.45 22.56
CA ASP A 137 -23.66 -3.81 23.73
C ASP A 137 -22.96 -2.49 23.37
N ALA A 138 -22.26 -2.44 22.23
CA ALA A 138 -21.61 -1.22 21.75
C ALA A 138 -22.63 -0.13 21.37
N CYS A 139 -23.73 -0.49 20.73
CA CYS A 139 -24.82 0.43 20.42
C CYS A 139 -25.51 0.93 21.69
N ALA A 140 -25.80 0.04 22.64
CA ALA A 140 -26.37 0.38 23.93
C ALA A 140 -25.46 1.34 24.71
N PHE A 141 -24.15 1.08 24.76
CA PHE A 141 -23.18 1.98 25.39
C PHE A 141 -23.10 3.34 24.69
N ARG A 142 -23.23 3.40 23.36
CA ARG A 142 -23.21 4.69 22.64
C ARG A 142 -24.44 5.54 22.94
N ILE A 143 -25.60 4.91 23.12
CA ILE A 143 -26.86 5.60 23.42
C ILE A 143 -26.92 5.97 24.90
N TYR A 144 -26.71 5.01 25.80
CA TYR A 144 -26.92 5.17 27.24
C TYR A 144 -25.64 5.48 28.03
N GLY A 145 -24.47 5.47 27.40
CA GLY A 145 -23.19 5.72 28.07
C GLY A 145 -23.05 7.11 28.68
N HIS A 146 -23.89 8.07 28.30
CA HIS A 146 -23.96 9.38 28.95
C HIS A 146 -24.63 9.34 30.33
N TRP A 147 -25.41 8.30 30.64
CA TRP A 147 -25.97 8.03 31.96
C TRP A 147 -25.00 7.26 32.87
N VAL A 148 -23.88 6.79 32.33
CA VAL A 148 -22.83 6.07 33.07
C VAL A 148 -21.80 7.06 33.59
N LYS A 149 -21.69 7.20 34.92
CA LYS A 149 -20.75 8.12 35.56
C LYS A 149 -19.30 7.65 35.32
N LYS A 150 -18.47 8.43 34.62
CA LYS A 150 -17.06 8.07 34.34
C LYS A 150 -16.18 8.14 35.59
N GLY A 151 -16.10 7.06 36.38
CA GLY A 151 -15.14 6.88 37.47
C GLY A 151 -13.98 5.96 37.08
N GLU A 152 -12.82 6.09 37.74
CA GLU A 152 -11.54 5.44 37.36
C GLU A 152 -11.51 3.90 37.38
N GLN A 153 -12.54 3.24 37.92
CA GLN A 153 -12.66 1.77 37.90
C GLN A 153 -14.07 1.32 37.53
N GLN A 154 -14.40 1.32 36.23
CA GLN A 154 -15.67 0.75 35.75
C GLN A 154 -15.47 -0.38 34.76
N ASN A 155 -15.95 -1.56 35.15
CA ASN A 155 -16.20 -2.67 34.25
C ASN A 155 -17.46 -2.39 33.43
N ARG A 156 -17.38 -2.59 32.11
CA ARG A 156 -18.52 -2.46 31.18
C ARG A 156 -19.75 -3.32 31.54
N ALA A 157 -19.59 -4.27 32.45
CA ALA A 157 -20.65 -5.13 32.96
C ALA A 157 -21.66 -4.41 33.88
N ALA A 158 -21.30 -3.27 34.49
CA ALA A 158 -22.15 -2.53 35.43
C ALA A 158 -23.41 -1.88 34.79
N LEU A 159 -23.59 -2.03 33.47
CA LEU A 159 -24.77 -1.55 32.75
C LEU A 159 -25.94 -2.55 32.75
N PHE A 160 -25.71 -3.79 33.16
CA PHE A 160 -26.66 -4.90 33.00
C PHE A 160 -26.93 -5.67 34.31
N GLU A 161 -26.53 -5.12 35.46
CA GLU A 161 -27.09 -5.47 36.78
C GLU A 161 -28.32 -4.61 37.06
#